data_AF-A0A3N5RT33-F1
#
_entry.id   AF-A0A3N5RT33-F1
#
_cell.length_a   1.000
_cell.length_b   1.000
_cell.length_c   1.000
_cell.angle_alpha   90.00
_cell.angle_beta   90.00
_cell.angle_gamma   90.00
#
_symmetry.space_group_name_H-M   'P 1'
#
loop_
_entity.id
_entity.type
_entity.pdbx_description
1 polymer ?
#
loop_
_entity_poly.entity_id
_entity_poly.type
_entity_poly.pdbx_seq_one_letter_code
_entity_poly.pdbx_strand_id
1 'polypeptide(L)'
;MSFFKKISSLFQPPPSGDEWSLWISVKCDRCGEIVNGRVDLRNDLSIEYGEKDSDVQYFTRKILIGSGRCYNPIEVELTFDRDHKLFKEVVHGGKFVTDQE
;
A
#
# COMPACT_ATOMS: atom_id res chain seq x y z
N MET A 1 1.48 28.16 33.32
CA MET A 1 1.78 26.82 32.77
C MET A 1 0.52 25.96 32.79
N SER A 2 0.36 25.07 31.81
CA SER A 2 -0.61 23.93 31.77
C SER A 2 -1.98 24.09 31.06
N PHE A 3 -2.45 25.28 30.67
CA PHE A 3 -3.72 25.40 29.92
C PHE A 3 -3.56 25.37 28.38
N PHE A 4 -2.54 26.01 27.82
CA PHE A 4 -2.30 26.02 26.36
C PHE A 4 -1.81 24.69 25.78
N LYS A 5 -1.30 23.77 26.63
CA LYS A 5 -0.78 22.46 26.20
C LYS A 5 -1.89 21.41 25.95
N LYS A 6 -3.10 21.64 26.47
CA LYS A 6 -4.25 20.73 26.30
C LYS A 6 -5.05 20.98 25.02
N ILE A 7 -4.89 22.16 24.43
CA ILE A 7 -5.57 22.52 23.17
C ILE A 7 -4.76 22.00 21.97
N SER A 8 -3.41 21.98 22.06
CA SER A 8 -2.56 21.42 21.01
C SER A 8 -2.70 19.90 20.86
N SER A 9 -3.08 19.17 21.91
CA SER A 9 -3.31 17.72 21.84
C SER A 9 -4.64 17.34 21.17
N LEU A 10 -5.54 18.30 20.91
CA LEU A 10 -6.76 18.12 20.11
C LEU A 10 -6.51 18.30 18.60
N PHE A 11 -5.38 18.90 18.23
CA PHE A 11 -4.92 19.05 16.84
C PHE A 11 -3.91 17.99 16.43
N GLN A 12 -3.57 17.06 17.33
CA GLN A 12 -2.82 15.88 16.95
C GLN A 12 -3.75 14.98 16.12
N PRO A 13 -3.43 14.69 14.85
CA PRO A 13 -4.16 13.66 14.13
C PRO A 13 -4.07 12.38 14.97
N PRO A 14 -5.19 11.66 15.17
CA PRO A 14 -5.15 10.40 15.89
C PRO A 14 -4.06 9.53 15.24
N PRO A 15 -3.25 8.80 16.03
CA PRO A 15 -2.33 7.82 15.44
C PRO A 15 -3.17 6.96 14.50
N SER A 16 -2.81 7.00 13.22
CA SER A 16 -3.56 6.33 12.16
C SER A 16 -3.77 4.88 12.60
N GLY A 17 -5.01 4.50 12.89
CA GLY A 17 -5.39 3.16 13.37
C GLY A 17 -5.19 2.04 12.33
N ASP A 18 -4.33 2.30 11.34
CA ASP A 18 -4.09 1.54 10.13
C ASP A 18 -2.59 1.28 9.95
N GLU A 19 -1.83 1.07 11.04
CA GLU A 19 -0.40 0.70 10.96
C GLU A 19 -0.17 -0.57 10.11
N TRP A 20 -1.21 -1.40 9.94
CA TRP A 20 -1.18 -2.63 9.16
C TRP A 20 -1.94 -2.54 7.82
N SER A 21 -2.42 -1.36 7.44
CA SER A 21 -3.09 -1.14 6.15
C SER A 21 -2.21 -0.28 5.25
N LEU A 22 -1.71 -0.86 4.17
CA LEU A 22 -1.05 -0.12 3.09
C LEU A 22 -2.10 0.20 2.02
N TRP A 23 -2.31 1.49 1.77
CA TRP A 23 -3.13 1.98 0.66
C TRP A 23 -2.26 2.19 -0.57
N ILE A 24 -2.72 1.68 -1.71
CA ILE A 24 -2.07 1.84 -3.01
C ILE A 24 -3.02 2.53 -3.98
N SER A 25 -2.48 3.45 -4.78
CA SER A 25 -3.23 4.17 -5.80
C SER A 25 -2.54 3.97 -7.13
N VAL A 26 -3.26 3.47 -8.12
CA VAL A 26 -2.70 3.19 -9.45
C VAL A 26 -3.56 3.82 -10.53
N LYS A 27 -2.94 4.58 -11.42
CA LYS A 27 -3.56 5.14 -12.62
C LYS A 27 -3.52 4.12 -13.74
N CYS A 28 -4.67 3.78 -14.30
CA CYS A 28 -4.82 2.89 -15.44
C CYS A 28 -4.18 3.49 -16.71
N ASP A 29 -3.34 2.74 -17.41
CA ASP A 29 -2.71 3.21 -18.66
C ASP A 29 -3.72 3.33 -19.81
N ARG A 30 -4.84 2.60 -19.75
CA ARG A 30 -5.85 2.58 -20.82
C ARG A 30 -6.85 3.74 -20.72
N CYS A 31 -7.47 3.94 -19.56
CA CYS A 31 -8.55 4.92 -19.38
C CYS A 31 -8.17 6.11 -18.49
N GLY A 32 -7.03 6.05 -17.79
CA GLY A 32 -6.60 7.08 -16.86
C GLY A 32 -7.34 7.11 -15.51
N GLU A 33 -8.28 6.19 -15.26
CA GLU A 33 -8.93 6.04 -13.95
C GLU A 33 -7.89 5.72 -12.86
N ILE A 34 -8.00 6.41 -11.72
CA ILE A 34 -7.21 6.08 -10.53
C ILE A 34 -7.99 5.04 -9.74
N VAL A 35 -7.38 3.86 -9.57
CA VAL A 35 -7.95 2.74 -8.84
C VAL A 35 -7.19 2.59 -7.52
N ASN A 36 -7.93 2.59 -6.42
CA ASN A 36 -7.37 2.44 -5.08
C ASN A 36 -7.46 0.98 -4.65
N GLY A 37 -6.39 0.48 -4.05
CA GLY A 37 -6.31 -0.83 -3.42
C GLY A 37 -5.89 -0.70 -1.97
N ARG A 38 -6.28 -1.69 -1.16
CA ARG A 38 -5.79 -1.86 0.21
C ARG A 38 -5.07 -3.20 0.32
N VAL A 39 -3.92 -3.17 0.97
CA VAL A 39 -3.13 -4.34 1.37
C VAL A 39 -3.12 -4.37 2.89
N ASP A 40 -3.64 -5.44 3.47
CA ASP A 40 -3.50 -5.75 4.89
C ASP A 40 -2.17 -6.48 5.11
N LEU A 41 -1.20 -5.82 5.75
CA LEU A 41 0.15 -6.35 5.97
C LEU A 41 0.16 -7.58 6.89
N ARG A 42 -0.92 -7.88 7.62
CA ARG A 42 -1.02 -9.09 8.45
C ARG A 42 -1.61 -10.27 7.69
N ASN A 43 -2.51 -10.01 6.74
CA ASN A 43 -3.39 -11.03 6.19
C ASN A 43 -3.20 -11.26 4.68
N ASP A 44 -2.72 -10.26 3.93
CA ASP A 44 -2.59 -10.35 2.47
C ASP A 44 -1.21 -10.79 2.00
N LEU A 45 -0.24 -10.87 2.91
CA LEU A 45 1.14 -11.20 2.59
C LEU A 45 1.37 -12.70 2.58
N SER A 46 2.05 -13.17 1.54
CA SER A 46 2.61 -14.52 1.44
C SER A 46 4.08 -14.49 1.81
N ILE A 47 4.56 -15.54 2.50
CA ILE A 47 5.96 -15.66 2.89
C ILE A 47 6.74 -16.30 1.74
N GLU A 48 7.88 -15.72 1.41
CA GLU A 48 8.88 -16.28 0.51
C GLU A 48 10.15 -16.62 1.32
N TYR A 49 10.54 -17.89 1.31
CA TYR A 49 11.73 -18.37 2.01
C TYR A 49 12.90 -18.45 1.03
N GLY A 50 13.98 -17.73 1.31
CA GLY A 50 15.24 -17.87 0.58
C GLY A 50 16.05 -19.11 1.02
N GLU A 51 17.29 -19.19 0.54
CA GLU A 51 18.19 -20.32 0.84
C GLU A 51 18.64 -20.36 2.32
N LYS A 52 18.58 -19.22 3.02
CA LYS A 52 18.88 -19.10 4.45
C LYS A 52 17.65 -18.60 5.20
N ASP A 53 17.53 -18.98 6.47
CA ASP A 53 16.49 -18.46 7.39
C ASP A 53 16.53 -16.93 7.55
N SER A 54 17.64 -16.27 7.20
CA SER A 54 17.75 -14.81 7.17
C SER A 54 17.05 -14.17 5.98
N ASP A 55 16.77 -14.94 4.93
CA ASP A 55 16.35 -14.45 3.62
C ASP A 55 14.83 -14.54 3.47
N VAL A 56 14.11 -14.34 4.57
CA VAL A 56 12.65 -14.32 4.59
C VAL A 56 12.16 -12.99 4.05
N GLN A 57 11.32 -13.07 3.02
CA GLN A 57 10.65 -11.93 2.42
C GLN A 57 9.14 -12.17 2.45
N TYR A 58 8.40 -11.08 2.28
CA TYR A 58 6.96 -11.15 2.11
C TYR A 58 6.58 -10.57 0.77
N PHE A 59 5.59 -11.15 0.11
CA PHE A 59 5.10 -10.63 -1.15
C PHE A 59 3.58 -10.68 -1.21
N THR A 60 2.99 -9.80 -1.99
CA THR A 60 1.57 -9.87 -2.35
C THR A 60 1.38 -9.47 -3.80
N ARG A 61 0.37 -10.06 -4.42
CA ARG A 61 -0.06 -9.78 -5.79
C ARG A 61 -1.53 -9.44 -5.76
N LYS A 62 -1.89 -8.23 -6.17
CA LYS A 62 -3.27 -7.77 -6.27
C LYS A 62 -3.61 -7.41 -7.69
N ILE A 63 -4.82 -7.78 -8.11
CA ILE A 63 -5.40 -7.36 -9.38
C ILE A 63 -6.45 -6.30 -9.06
N LEU A 64 -6.18 -5.07 -9.49
CA LEU A 64 -7.11 -3.96 -9.38
C LEU A 64 -7.90 -3.86 -10.68
N ILE A 65 -9.21 -3.68 -10.55
CA ILE A 65 -10.11 -3.45 -11.68
C ILE A 65 -10.89 -2.17 -11.38
N GLY A 66 -10.90 -1.26 -12.34
CA GLY A 66 -11.62 0.01 -12.23
C GLY A 66 -13.13 -0.19 -12.09
N SER A 67 -13.78 0.81 -11.50
CA SER A 67 -15.23 0.86 -11.31
C SER A 67 -15.97 1.39 -12.54
N GLY A 68 -15.23 2.06 -13.44
CA GLY A 68 -15.77 2.59 -14.69
C GLY A 68 -16.09 1.50 -15.72
N ARG A 69 -16.14 1.91 -16.98
CA ARG A 69 -16.38 1.00 -18.13
C ARG A 69 -15.10 0.34 -18.65
N CYS A 70 -13.98 0.54 -17.96
CA CYS A 70 -12.67 0.02 -18.33
C CYS A 70 -12.29 -1.16 -17.43
N TYR A 71 -12.60 -2.37 -17.87
CA TYR A 71 -12.29 -3.62 -17.17
C TYR A 71 -10.84 -4.10 -17.41
N ASN A 72 -9.91 -3.17 -17.63
CA ASN A 72 -8.51 -3.51 -17.81
C ASN A 72 -7.92 -3.92 -16.45
N PRO A 73 -7.44 -5.17 -16.29
CA PRO A 73 -6.81 -5.59 -15.05
C PRO A 73 -5.47 -4.86 -14.90
N ILE A 74 -5.25 -4.30 -13.72
CA ILE A 74 -3.99 -3.69 -13.32
C ILE A 74 -3.39 -4.58 -12.26
N GLU A 75 -2.22 -5.12 -12.54
CA GLU A 75 -1.55 -6.04 -11.64
C GLU A 75 -0.50 -5.28 -10.83
N VAL A 76 -0.59 -5.44 -9.51
CA VAL A 76 0.30 -4.79 -8.54
C VAL A 76 1.00 -5.87 -7.75
N GLU A 77 2.31 -5.90 -7.85
CA GLU A 77 3.19 -6.78 -7.09
C GLU A 77 3.99 -5.94 -6.10
N LEU A 78 3.94 -6.32 -4.83
CA LEU A 78 4.65 -5.65 -3.75
C LEU A 78 5.50 -6.67 -3.01
N THR A 79 6.75 -6.33 -2.74
CA THR A 79 7.67 -7.14 -1.94
C THR A 79 8.15 -6.34 -0.74
N PHE A 80 8.10 -6.99 0.42
CA PHE A 80 8.43 -6.44 1.72
C PHE A 80 9.56 -7.24 2.36
N ASP A 81 10.35 -6.54 3.17
CA ASP A 81 11.39 -7.16 3.98
C ASP A 81 10.79 -7.87 5.20
N ARG A 82 11.66 -8.45 6.04
CA ARG A 82 11.26 -9.16 7.26
C ARG A 82 10.52 -8.29 8.28
N ASP A 83 10.71 -6.97 8.23
CA ASP A 83 10.03 -6.00 9.09
C ASP A 83 8.71 -5.50 8.46
N HIS A 84 8.25 -6.13 7.38
CA HIS A 84 7.11 -5.69 6.54
C HIS A 84 7.30 -4.29 5.93
N LYS A 85 8.55 -3.85 5.71
CA LYS A 85 8.83 -2.60 4.99
C LYS A 85 8.87 -2.88 3.49
N LEU A 86 8.13 -2.09 2.74
CA LEU A 86 8.07 -2.16 1.29
C LEU A 86 9.42 -1.76 0.69
N PHE A 87 10.01 -2.61 -0.15
CA PHE A 87 11.28 -2.32 -0.82
C PHE A 87 11.25 -2.54 -2.34
N LYS A 88 10.22 -3.22 -2.85
CA LYS A 88 10.02 -3.42 -4.28
C LYS A 88 8.55 -3.29 -4.64
N GLU A 89 8.29 -2.51 -5.68
CA GLU A 89 6.97 -2.25 -6.22
C GLU A 89 7.03 -2.43 -7.74
N VAL A 90 6.12 -3.26 -8.27
CA VAL A 90 5.97 -3.47 -9.70
C VAL A 90 4.49 -3.34 -10.04
N VAL A 91 4.21 -2.63 -11.13
CA VAL A 91 2.86 -2.45 -11.64
C VAL A 91 2.83 -2.76 -13.13
N HIS A 92 1.82 -3.52 -13.55
CA HIS A 92 1.55 -3.84 -14.94
C HIS A 92 0.18 -3.31 -15.34
N GLY A 93 0.10 -2.60 -16.47
CA GLY A 93 -1.13 -2.01 -16.99
C GLY A 93 -1.54 -0.69 -16.33
N GLY A 94 -0.62 -0.08 -15.57
CA GLY A 94 -0.83 1.21 -14.93
C GLY A 94 0.45 1.78 -14.32
N LYS A 95 0.31 2.88 -13.58
CA LYS A 95 1.40 3.57 -12.89
C LYS A 95 0.98 3.97 -11.48
N PHE A 96 1.85 3.81 -10.50
CA PHE A 96 1.58 4.29 -9.15
C PHE A 96 1.37 5.81 -9.15
N VAL A 97 0.41 6.24 -8.35
CA VAL A 97 0.16 7.64 -8.04
C VAL A 97 0.74 7.89 -6.66
N THR A 98 1.70 8.79 -6.56
CA THR A 98 2.17 9.29 -5.26
C THR A 98 1.34 10.53 -4.92
N ASP A 99 1.04 10.75 -3.64
CA ASP A 99 0.27 11.92 -3.14
C ASP A 99 1.01 13.28 -3.33
N GLN A 100 1.87 13.39 -4.35
CA GLN A 100 2.78 14.51 -4.60
C GLN A 100 2.57 15.18 -5.98
N GLU A 101 1.49 14.87 -6.72
CA GLU A 101 1.09 15.60 -7.92
C GLU A 101 -0.15 16.48 -7.70
#